data_AF-A0A3M0KVD3-F1
#
_entry.id   AF-A0A3M0KVD3-F1
#
_cell.length_a   1.000
_cell.length_b   1.000
_cell.length_c   1.000
_cell.angle_alpha   90.00
_cell.angle_beta   90.00
_cell.angle_gamma   90.00
#
_symmetry.space_group_name_H-M   'P 1'
#
loop_
_entity.id
_entity.type
_entity.pdbx_description
1 polymer ?
#
loop_
_entity_poly.entity_id
_entity_poly.type
_entity_poly.pdbx_seq_one_letter_code
_entity_poly.pdbx_strand_id
1 'polypeptide(L)'
;MAPGLLDLVHLTTWAVCAVIKLPQLVAVLRAGSAWGLSLSSLLLELAGYLVFLRYQIYYGYPLETYLEYPIIIAQVLIRFIIMLILNIWVTATILHYRKTRKTD
;
A
#
# COMPACT_ATOMS: atom_id res chain seq x y z
N MET A 1 14.04 -20.88 -25.50
CA MET A 1 12.85 -20.33 -24.82
C MET A 1 12.23 -19.30 -25.76
N ALA A 2 10.96 -19.40 -26.13
CA ALA A 2 10.36 -18.45 -27.07
C ALA A 2 10.26 -17.06 -26.40
N PRO A 3 10.91 -16.01 -26.92
CA PRO A 3 10.96 -14.70 -26.27
C PRO A 3 9.56 -14.13 -25.98
N GLY A 4 8.60 -14.35 -26.89
CA GLY A 4 7.23 -13.87 -26.69
C GLY A 4 6.45 -14.50 -25.53
N LEU A 5 6.84 -15.69 -25.04
CA LEU A 5 6.20 -16.27 -23.84
C LEU A 5 6.66 -15.56 -22.56
N LEU A 6 7.94 -15.19 -22.51
CA LEU A 6 8.52 -14.49 -21.36
C LEU A 6 7.90 -13.09 -21.21
N ASP A 7 7.77 -12.36 -22.32
CA ASP A 7 7.16 -11.03 -22.36
C ASP A 7 5.69 -11.07 -21.88
N LEU A 8 4.95 -12.09 -22.29
CA LEU A 8 3.56 -12.28 -21.87
C LEU A 8 3.47 -12.54 -20.36
N VAL A 9 4.35 -13.38 -19.82
CA VAL A 9 4.41 -13.66 -18.38
C VAL A 9 4.68 -12.37 -17.60
N HIS A 10 5.72 -11.60 -17.97
CA HIS A 10 6.02 -10.33 -17.30
C HIS A 10 4.86 -9.34 -17.36
N LEU A 11 4.21 -9.20 -18.52
CA LEU A 11 3.03 -8.35 -18.67
C LEU A 11 1.89 -8.77 -17.73
N THR A 12 1.59 -10.07 -17.66
CA THR A 12 0.54 -10.58 -16.77
C THR A 12 0.91 -10.40 -15.30
N THR A 13 2.17 -10.60 -14.93
CA THR A 13 2.63 -10.39 -13.55
C THR A 13 2.49 -8.93 -13.13
N TRP A 14 2.93 -7.98 -13.98
CA TRP A 14 2.77 -6.56 -13.69
C TRP A 14 1.30 -6.16 -13.59
N ALA A 15 0.43 -6.70 -14.45
CA ALA A 15 -1.00 -6.45 -14.38
C ALA A 15 -1.61 -6.97 -13.06
N VAL A 16 -1.22 -8.16 -12.61
CA VAL A 16 -1.68 -8.71 -11.32
C VAL A 16 -1.14 -7.87 -10.15
N CYS A 17 0.14 -7.51 -10.16
CA CYS A 17 0.75 -6.65 -9.14
C CYS A 17 0.07 -5.27 -9.08
N ALA A 18 -0.38 -4.73 -10.21
CA ALA A 18 -1.10 -3.46 -10.29
C ALA A 18 -2.50 -3.51 -9.62
N VAL A 19 -3.12 -4.69 -9.55
CA VAL A 19 -4.51 -4.84 -9.09
C VAL A 19 -4.62 -5.44 -7.68
N ILE A 20 -3.64 -6.25 -7.24
CA ILE A 20 -3.77 -7.12 -6.06
C ILE A 20 -4.11 -6.38 -4.75
N LYS A 21 -3.64 -5.14 -4.52
CA LYS A 21 -3.96 -4.37 -3.30
C LYS A 21 -5.13 -3.40 -3.45
N LEU A 22 -5.67 -3.22 -4.67
CA LEU A 22 -6.78 -2.30 -4.92
C LEU A 22 -8.08 -2.67 -4.17
N PRO A 23 -8.50 -3.95 -4.05
CA PRO A 23 -9.70 -4.29 -3.29
C PRO A 23 -9.60 -3.89 -1.82
N GLN A 24 -8.41 -4.06 -1.23
CA GLN A 24 -8.14 -3.65 0.15
C GLN A 24 -8.18 -2.12 0.29
N LEU A 25 -7.66 -1.38 -0.70
CA LEU A 25 -7.77 0.07 -0.73
C LEU A 25 -9.22 0.55 -0.79
N VAL A 26 -10.02 -0.03 -1.70
CA VAL A 26 -11.45 0.28 -1.84
C VAL A 26 -12.23 -0.09 -0.57
N ALA A 27 -11.88 -1.19 0.09
CA ALA A 27 -12.51 -1.58 1.36
C ALA A 27 -12.29 -0.53 2.45
N VAL A 28 -11.07 0.02 2.57
CA VAL A 28 -10.77 1.10 3.53
C VAL A 28 -11.56 2.36 3.20
N LEU A 29 -11.61 2.73 1.91
CA LEU A 29 -12.38 3.91 1.47
C LEU A 29 -13.88 3.76 1.72
N ARG A 30 -14.45 2.57 1.49
CA ARG A 30 -15.86 2.27 1.75
C ARG A 30 -16.20 2.21 3.23
N ALA A 31 -15.30 1.68 4.05
CA ALA A 31 -15.48 1.62 5.50
C ALA A 31 -15.44 3.02 6.14
N GLY A 32 -14.74 3.98 5.51
CA GLY A 32 -14.61 5.36 6.01
C GLY A 32 -13.90 5.46 7.37
N SER A 33 -13.28 4.37 7.83
CA SER A 33 -12.64 4.26 9.13
C SER A 33 -11.46 3.30 9.05
N ALA A 34 -10.38 3.65 9.76
CA ALA A 34 -9.20 2.80 9.90
C ALA A 34 -9.33 1.80 11.07
N TRP A 35 -10.49 1.73 11.73
CA TRP A 35 -10.71 0.86 12.89
C TRP A 35 -10.62 -0.62 12.47
N GLY A 36 -9.64 -1.34 13.04
CA GLY A 36 -9.34 -2.75 12.72
C GLY A 36 -8.11 -2.98 11.83
N LEU A 37 -7.47 -1.94 11.30
CA LEU A 37 -6.22 -2.07 10.54
C LEU A 37 -5.00 -1.92 11.46
N SER A 38 -4.10 -2.92 11.41
CA SER A 38 -2.83 -2.89 12.14
C SER A 38 -1.77 -2.10 11.37
N LEU A 39 -1.35 -0.96 11.94
CA LEU A 39 -0.26 -0.15 11.39
C LEU A 39 1.07 -0.93 11.39
N SER A 40 1.34 -1.74 12.42
CA SER A 40 2.55 -2.57 12.48
C SER A 40 2.59 -3.62 11.37
N SER A 41 1.45 -4.23 11.03
CA SER A 41 1.37 -5.17 9.90
C SER A 41 1.67 -4.49 8.56
N LEU A 42 1.23 -3.25 8.40
CA LEU A 42 1.47 -2.47 7.19
C LEU A 42 2.94 -2.06 7.06
N LEU A 43 3.57 -1.65 8.17
CA LEU A 43 4.99 -1.34 8.21
C LEU A 43 5.85 -2.59 7.96
N LEU A 44 5.44 -3.74 8.50
CA LEU A 44 6.10 -5.01 8.24
C LEU A 44 6.01 -5.41 6.76
N GLU A 45 4.84 -5.21 6.15
CA GLU A 45 4.63 -5.43 4.72
C GLU A 45 5.55 -4.53 3.87
N LEU A 46 5.61 -3.23 4.18
CA LEU A 46 6.49 -2.27 3.50
C LEU A 46 7.97 -2.64 3.66
N ALA A 47 8.40 -2.97 4.89
CA ALA A 47 9.75 -3.39 5.17
C ALA A 47 10.12 -4.68 4.42
N GLY A 48 9.19 -5.65 4.35
CA GLY A 48 9.36 -6.88 3.58
C GLY A 48 9.64 -6.59 2.10
N TYR A 49 8.81 -5.77 1.45
CA TYR A 49 9.04 -5.42 0.03
C TYR A 49 10.32 -4.62 -0.19
N LEU A 50 10.69 -3.72 0.72
CA LEU A 50 11.95 -2.97 0.61
C LEU A 50 13.18 -3.88 0.74
N VAL A 51 13.16 -4.85 1.66
CA VAL A 51 14.24 -5.84 1.81
C VAL A 51 14.34 -6.71 0.56
N PHE A 52 13.22 -7.19 0.03
CA PHE A 52 13.21 -7.98 -1.21
C PHE A 52 13.71 -7.18 -2.42
N LEU A 53 13.27 -5.93 -2.57
CA LEU A 53 13.74 -5.05 -3.63
C LEU A 53 15.27 -4.84 -3.51
N ARG A 54 15.77 -4.56 -2.31
CA ARG A 54 17.21 -4.40 -2.05
C ARG A 54 17.99 -5.67 -2.38
N TYR A 55 17.45 -6.83 -2.01
CA TYR A 55 18.05 -8.13 -2.30
C TYR A 55 18.21 -8.33 -3.82
N GLN A 56 17.17 -8.05 -4.60
CA GLN A 56 17.23 -8.19 -6.05
C GLN A 56 18.24 -7.21 -6.69
N ILE A 57 18.32 -5.98 -6.18
CA ILE A 57 19.32 -4.97 -6.62
C ILE A 57 20.73 -5.47 -6.35
N TYR A 58 20.96 -6.06 -5.17
CA TYR A 58 22.27 -6.56 -4.78
C TYR A 58 22.75 -7.70 -5.69
N TYR A 59 21.85 -8.62 -6.06
CA TYR A 59 22.19 -9.76 -6.93
C TYR A 59 22.11 -9.44 -8.43
N GLY A 60 21.77 -8.22 -8.84
CA GLY A 60 21.77 -7.81 -10.24
C GLY A 60 20.77 -8.57 -11.10
N TYR A 61 19.58 -8.86 -10.57
CA TYR A 61 18.47 -9.44 -11.35
C TYR A 61 18.10 -8.52 -12.55
N PRO A 62 17.34 -8.99 -13.55
CA PRO A 62 16.90 -8.17 -14.68
C PRO A 62 15.81 -7.17 -14.30
N LEU A 63 15.83 -5.98 -14.94
CA LEU A 63 15.01 -4.80 -14.62
C LEU A 63 13.50 -5.09 -14.55
N GLU A 64 13.04 -6.04 -15.34
CA GLU A 64 11.62 -6.40 -15.44
C GLU A 64 11.06 -6.98 -14.13
N THR A 65 11.89 -7.70 -13.38
CA THR A 65 11.53 -8.27 -12.06
C THR A 65 11.48 -7.19 -10.98
N TYR A 66 12.24 -6.11 -11.14
CA TYR A 66 12.26 -5.05 -10.13
C TYR A 66 10.95 -4.33 -10.08
N LEU A 67 10.37 -4.01 -11.25
CA LEU A 67 9.22 -3.11 -11.36
C LEU A 67 7.99 -3.62 -10.59
N GLU A 68 7.88 -4.92 -10.38
CA GLU A 68 6.84 -5.54 -9.55
C GLU A 68 6.82 -4.97 -8.13
N TYR A 69 7.99 -4.79 -7.50
CA TYR A 69 8.09 -4.35 -6.11
C TYR A 69 7.74 -2.86 -5.92
N PRO A 70 8.27 -1.89 -6.69
CA PRO A 70 7.83 -0.50 -6.66
C PRO A 70 6.34 -0.32 -6.91
N ILE A 71 5.73 -1.11 -7.81
CA ILE A 71 4.28 -1.05 -8.07
C ILE A 71 3.50 -1.40 -6.79
N ILE A 72 3.88 -2.49 -6.12
CA ILE A 72 3.22 -2.91 -4.88
C ILE A 72 3.52 -1.93 -3.73
N ILE A 73 4.77 -1.46 -3.61
CA ILE A 73 5.17 -0.47 -2.60
C ILE A 73 4.34 0.81 -2.76
N ALA A 74 4.15 1.30 -3.99
CA ALA A 74 3.32 2.48 -4.25
C ALA A 74 1.89 2.28 -3.74
N GLN A 75 1.28 1.11 -3.99
CA GLN A 75 -0.07 0.81 -3.50
C GLN A 75 -0.15 0.73 -1.96
N VAL A 76 0.87 0.14 -1.32
CA VAL A 76 0.96 0.07 0.14
C VAL A 76 1.09 1.46 0.76
N LEU A 77 1.87 2.35 0.14
CA LEU A 77 2.01 3.75 0.56
C LEU A 77 0.71 4.54 0.37
N ILE A 78 0.00 4.35 -0.74
CA ILE A 78 -1.32 4.96 -0.96
C ILE A 78 -2.29 4.54 0.15
N ARG A 79 -2.35 3.24 0.48
CA ARG A 79 -3.17 2.73 1.59
C ARG A 79 -2.75 3.33 2.93
N PHE A 80 -1.46 3.48 3.17
CA PHE A 80 -0.93 4.11 4.39
C PHE A 80 -1.37 5.56 4.53
N ILE A 81 -1.25 6.36 3.47
CA ILE A 81 -1.63 7.77 3.47
C ILE A 81 -3.13 7.92 3.75
N ILE A 82 -3.98 7.11 3.11
CA ILE A 82 -5.43 7.15 3.34
C ILE A 82 -5.77 6.80 4.79
N MET A 83 -5.12 5.78 5.36
CA MET A 83 -5.30 5.43 6.77
C MET A 83 -4.94 6.60 7.71
N LEU A 84 -3.82 7.28 7.45
CA LEU A 84 -3.40 8.44 8.24
C LEU A 84 -4.38 9.60 8.14
N ILE A 85 -4.85 9.92 6.93
CA ILE A 85 -5.83 10.99 6.69
C ILE A 85 -7.12 10.72 7.46
N LEU A 86 -7.65 9.50 7.39
CA LEU A 86 -8.86 9.11 8.11
C LEU A 86 -8.68 9.26 9.63
N ASN A 87 -7.56 8.80 10.19
CA ASN A 87 -7.27 8.93 11.62
C ASN A 87 -7.13 10.38 12.08
N ILE A 88 -6.47 11.23 11.29
CA ILE A 88 -6.34 12.67 11.58
C ILE A 88 -7.72 13.33 11.57
N TRP A 89 -8.56 13.03 10.57
CA TRP A 89 -9.90 13.57 10.46
C TRP A 89 -10.80 13.19 11.66
N VAL A 90 -10.75 11.94 12.10
CA VAL A 90 -11.44 11.47 13.31
C VAL A 90 -10.92 12.19 14.57
N THR A 91 -9.60 12.35 14.69
CA THR A 91 -9.02 13.05 15.85
C THR A 91 -9.41 14.52 15.88
N ALA A 92 -9.42 15.18 14.72
CA ALA A 92 -9.80 16.58 14.58
C ALA A 92 -11.29 16.81 14.92
N THR A 93 -12.17 15.93 14.47
CA THR A 93 -13.61 15.99 14.80
C THR A 93 -13.87 15.78 16.30
N ILE A 94 -13.17 14.85 16.95
CA ILE A 94 -13.24 14.67 18.41
C ILE A 94 -12.76 15.92 19.15
N LEU A 95 -11.63 16.51 18.74
CA LEU A 95 -11.11 17.73 19.37
C LEU A 95 -12.05 18.92 19.19
N HIS A 96 -12.67 19.05 18.01
CA HIS A 96 -13.68 20.07 17.75
C HIS A 96 -14.89 19.91 18.69
N TYR A 97 -15.47 18.71 18.76
CA TYR A 97 -16.59 18.40 19.67
C TYR A 97 -16.24 18.60 21.16
N ARG A 98 -15.02 18.25 21.57
CA ARG A 98 -14.57 18.48 22.96
C ARG A 98 -14.40 19.97 23.26
N LYS A 99 -14.00 20.78 22.28
CA LYS A 99 -13.84 22.22 22.43
C LYS A 99 -15.20 22.92 22.55
N THR A 100 -16.17 22.54 21.72
CA THR A 100 -17.53 23.13 21.78
C THR A 100 -18.23 22.83 23.10
N ARG A 101 -18.08 21.62 23.65
CA ARG A 101 -18.70 21.22 24.93
C ARG A 101 -18.06 21.84 26.19
N LYS A 102 -16.94 22.55 26.08
CA LYS A 102 -16.30 23.28 27.21
C LYS A 102 -16.69 24.76 27.24
N THR A 103 -17.31 25.26 26.17
CA THR A 103 -17.75 26.65 26.03
C THR A 103 -19.24 26.86 26.32
N ASP A 104 -20.00 25.77 26.49
CA ASP A 104 -21.34 25.73 27.10
C ASP A 104 -21.22 25.35 28.59
#